data_AF-A0A2V0PBT2-F1
#
_entry.id   AF-A0A2V0PBT2-F1
#
_cell.length_a   1.000
_cell.length_b   1.000
_cell.length_c   1.000
_cell.angle_alpha   90.00
_cell.angle_beta   90.00
_cell.angle_gamma   90.00
#
_symmetry.space_group_name_H-M   'P 1'
#
loop_
_entity.id
_entity.type
_entity.pdbx_description
1 polymer ?
#
loop_
_entity_poly.entity_id
_entity_poly.type
_entity_poly.pdbx_seq_one_letter_code
_entity_poly.pdbx_strand_id
1 'polypeptide(L)'
;MIATKAQTSVAARASLRAVAPRVRGAVRCTASLQQQAKKAAAAVVAAPALLAASPAFAIVDERLNGDGTGLPFGVNDPALGWVIVGVAGLVWALFFNSQKDFGDFEDPDSGLDL
;
A
#
# COMPACT_ATOMS: atom_id res chain seq x y z
N MET A 1 -5.01 -16.80 -36.73
CA MET A 1 -6.19 -17.11 -35.89
C MET A 1 -5.69 -17.86 -34.66
N ILE A 2 -5.59 -17.19 -33.51
CA ILE A 2 -5.07 -17.75 -32.26
C ILE A 2 -6.29 -18.02 -31.37
N ALA A 3 -6.52 -19.30 -31.05
CA ALA A 3 -7.68 -19.75 -30.30
C ALA A 3 -7.35 -19.84 -28.79
N THR A 4 -8.07 -19.05 -28.01
CA THR A 4 -8.02 -19.00 -26.54
C THR A 4 -8.72 -20.23 -25.96
N LYS A 5 -8.03 -21.05 -25.16
CA LYS A 5 -8.66 -22.09 -24.32
C LYS A 5 -8.74 -21.61 -22.88
N ALA A 6 -9.97 -21.38 -22.42
CA ALA A 6 -10.29 -21.17 -21.01
C ALA A 6 -10.11 -22.48 -20.23
N GLN A 7 -9.32 -22.46 -19.15
CA GLN A 7 -9.20 -23.58 -18.21
C GLN A 7 -10.00 -23.26 -16.94
N THR A 8 -11.13 -23.95 -16.77
CA THR A 8 -11.89 -24.01 -15.54
C THR A 8 -11.33 -25.11 -14.65
N SER A 9 -10.77 -24.76 -13.48
CA SER A 9 -10.33 -25.72 -12.47
C SER A 9 -11.50 -26.17 -11.60
N VAL A 10 -11.87 -27.44 -11.68
CA VAL A 10 -12.85 -28.08 -10.78
C VAL A 10 -12.13 -28.45 -9.47
N ALA A 11 -12.53 -27.81 -8.38
CA ALA A 11 -11.99 -28.09 -7.05
C ALA A 11 -12.49 -29.45 -6.53
N ALA A 12 -11.58 -30.41 -6.37
CA ALA A 12 -11.88 -31.71 -5.75
C ALA A 12 -12.06 -31.54 -4.23
N ARG A 13 -13.24 -31.90 -3.72
CA ARG A 13 -13.52 -31.97 -2.27
C ARG A 13 -12.95 -33.28 -1.69
N ALA A 14 -11.89 -33.19 -0.90
CA ALA A 14 -11.42 -34.30 -0.08
C ALA A 14 -12.30 -34.44 1.18
N SER A 15 -13.01 -35.56 1.29
CA SER A 15 -13.78 -35.91 2.48
C SER A 15 -12.84 -36.54 3.51
N LEU A 16 -12.47 -35.81 4.56
CA LEU A 16 -11.70 -36.33 5.69
C LEU A 16 -12.68 -36.94 6.71
N ARG A 17 -12.66 -38.27 6.86
CA ARG A 17 -13.31 -38.99 7.96
C ARG A 17 -12.51 -38.70 9.25
N ALA A 18 -13.07 -37.89 10.14
CA ALA A 18 -12.48 -37.63 11.45
C ALA A 18 -12.85 -38.76 12.42
N VAL A 19 -11.84 -39.45 12.97
CA VAL A 19 -12.01 -40.37 14.12
C VAL A 19 -11.89 -39.53 15.39
N ALA A 20 -12.95 -39.51 16.19
CA ALA A 20 -12.96 -38.78 17.47
C ALA A 20 -12.25 -39.57 18.56
N PRO A 21 -11.30 -38.99 19.32
CA PRO A 21 -10.76 -39.63 20.51
C PRO A 21 -11.75 -39.53 21.69
N ARG A 22 -11.89 -40.63 22.43
CA ARG A 22 -12.78 -40.74 23.59
C ARG A 22 -12.08 -40.12 24.82
N VAL A 23 -12.41 -38.87 25.16
CA VAL A 23 -11.85 -38.19 26.33
C VAL A 23 -12.67 -38.54 27.58
N ARG A 24 -12.07 -39.29 28.52
CA ARG A 24 -12.63 -39.45 29.87
C ARG A 24 -12.37 -38.18 30.69
N GLY A 25 -13.43 -37.53 31.16
CA GLY A 25 -13.42 -36.57 32.26
C GLY A 25 -12.50 -35.35 32.11
N ALA A 26 -12.80 -34.43 31.20
CA ALA A 26 -12.11 -33.14 31.13
C ALA A 26 -12.74 -32.14 32.12
N VAL A 27 -12.04 -31.84 33.22
CA VAL A 27 -12.38 -30.69 34.09
C VAL A 27 -12.04 -29.41 33.33
N ARG A 28 -13.06 -28.60 33.03
CA ARG A 28 -12.90 -27.32 32.32
C ARG A 28 -12.55 -26.23 33.34
N CYS A 29 -11.39 -25.59 33.16
CA CYS A 29 -11.00 -24.44 33.97
C CYS A 29 -11.81 -23.21 33.53
N THR A 30 -12.78 -22.77 34.33
CA THR A 30 -13.69 -21.64 34.02
C THR A 30 -13.05 -20.27 34.26
N ALA A 31 -11.90 -20.22 34.94
CA ALA A 31 -11.17 -18.99 35.22
C ALA A 31 -10.65 -18.29 33.94
N SER A 32 -10.21 -19.06 32.94
CA SER A 32 -9.75 -18.51 31.65
C SER A 32 -10.89 -17.93 30.82
N LEU A 33 -12.08 -18.55 30.87
CA LEU A 33 -13.28 -18.05 30.21
C LEU A 33 -13.76 -16.71 30.81
N GLN A 34 -13.71 -16.56 32.14
CA GLN A 34 -14.03 -15.29 32.80
C GLN A 34 -13.01 -14.19 32.47
N GLN A 35 -11.72 -14.52 32.38
CA GLN A 35 -10.67 -13.58 31.98
C GLN A 35 -10.86 -13.12 30.51
N GLN A 36 -11.24 -14.04 29.62
CA GLN A 36 -11.53 -13.73 28.21
C GLN A 36 -12.82 -12.92 28.05
N ALA A 37 -13.86 -13.21 28.82
CA ALA A 37 -15.09 -12.43 28.83
C ALA A 37 -14.88 -10.98 29.33
N LYS A 38 -14.03 -10.78 30.35
CA LYS A 38 -13.66 -9.44 30.83
C LYS A 38 -12.86 -8.64 29.80
N LYS A 39 -11.93 -9.29 29.09
CA LYS A 39 -11.18 -8.68 27.98
C LYS A 39 -12.07 -8.34 26.78
N ALA A 40 -13.02 -9.21 26.44
CA ALA A 40 -14.00 -8.96 25.39
C ALA A 40 -14.99 -7.84 25.75
N ALA A 41 -15.46 -7.80 27.01
CA ALA A 41 -16.32 -6.73 27.49
C ALA A 41 -15.61 -5.36 27.49
N ALA A 42 -14.32 -5.31 27.86
CA ALA A 42 -13.52 -4.09 27.79
C ALA A 42 -13.33 -3.58 26.34
N ALA A 43 -13.17 -4.49 25.37
CA ALA A 43 -13.07 -4.14 23.96
C ALA A 43 -14.39 -3.60 23.38
N VAL A 44 -15.53 -4.12 23.82
CA VAL A 44 -16.87 -3.67 23.37
C VAL A 44 -17.27 -2.34 24.02
N VAL A 45 -16.87 -2.09 25.27
CA VAL A 45 -17.13 -0.80 25.95
C VAL A 45 -16.22 0.32 25.45
N ALA A 46 -15.04 0.00 24.92
CA ALA A 46 -14.15 0.99 24.30
C ALA A 46 -14.60 1.44 22.89
N ALA A 47 -15.43 0.64 22.21
CA ALA A 47 -15.93 0.95 20.88
C ALA A 47 -16.75 2.27 20.79
N PRO A 48 -17.70 2.57 21.70
CA PRO A 48 -18.41 3.86 21.68
C PRO A 48 -17.51 5.04 22.08
N ALA A 49 -16.48 4.83 22.90
CA ALA A 49 -15.52 5.89 23.24
C ALA A 49 -14.61 6.25 22.05
N LEU A 50 -14.27 5.26 21.20
CA LEU A 50 -13.55 5.48 19.94
C LEU A 50 -14.41 6.16 18.87
N LEU A 51 -15.73 5.92 18.86
CA LEU A 51 -16.69 6.61 17.99
C LEU A 51 -17.01 8.03 18.48
N ALA A 52 -17.08 8.24 19.80
CA ALA A 52 -17.25 9.55 20.44
C ALA A 52 -15.98 10.41 20.42
N ALA A 53 -14.80 9.78 20.29
CA ALA A 53 -13.55 10.44 19.89
C ALA A 53 -13.52 10.72 18.38
N SER A 54 -14.69 11.02 17.79
CA SER A 54 -14.74 11.68 16.50
C SER A 54 -13.91 12.96 16.63
N PRO A 55 -12.87 13.16 15.82
CA PRO A 55 -12.03 14.34 15.90
C PRO A 55 -12.94 15.55 15.83
N ALA A 56 -13.00 16.32 16.93
CA ALA A 56 -13.70 17.58 16.96
C ALA A 56 -13.14 18.41 15.80
N PHE A 57 -13.98 18.65 14.79
CA PHE A 57 -13.69 19.36 13.56
C PHE A 57 -13.50 20.84 13.89
N ALA A 58 -12.38 21.15 14.54
CA ALA A 58 -11.95 22.49 14.91
C ALA A 58 -11.09 23.13 13.81
N ILE A 59 -11.11 22.58 12.59
CA ILE A 59 -10.48 23.16 11.43
C ILE A 59 -11.61 23.63 10.52
N VAL A 60 -11.79 24.95 10.42
CA VAL A 60 -12.84 25.60 9.62
C VAL A 60 -12.76 25.23 8.12
N ASP A 61 -11.63 24.67 7.66
CA ASP A 61 -11.39 24.22 6.28
C ASP A 61 -10.54 22.93 6.23
N GLU A 62 -10.77 22.09 5.23
CA GLU A 62 -9.83 21.02 4.87
C GLU A 62 -8.59 21.65 4.22
N ARG A 63 -7.41 21.43 4.80
CA ARG A 63 -6.14 21.97 4.29
C ARG A 63 -5.20 20.82 3.93
N LEU A 64 -4.28 21.09 3.01
CA LEU A 64 -3.35 20.07 2.49
C LEU A 64 -2.27 19.67 3.50
N ASN A 65 -2.06 20.49 4.55
CA ASN A 65 -1.16 20.27 5.69
C ASN A 65 0.25 19.76 5.32
N GLY A 66 0.80 20.28 4.22
CA GLY A 66 2.13 19.90 3.74
C GLY A 66 3.28 20.71 4.36
N ASP A 67 2.99 21.78 5.10
CA ASP A 67 3.99 22.62 5.74
C ASP A 67 4.71 21.90 6.89
N GLY A 68 6.03 22.08 7.00
CA GLY A 68 6.85 21.48 8.06
C GLY A 68 7.01 19.95 8.01
N THR A 69 6.39 19.26 7.04
CA THR A 69 6.42 17.80 6.92
C THR A 69 7.71 17.23 6.33
N GLY A 70 8.52 18.07 5.67
CA GLY A 70 9.78 17.64 5.06
C GLY A 70 9.61 16.67 3.88
N LEU A 71 8.44 16.69 3.22
CA LEU A 71 8.14 15.79 2.11
C LEU A 71 9.14 16.00 0.95
N PRO A 72 9.69 14.91 0.38
CA PRO A 72 10.67 15.01 -0.70
C PRO A 72 10.04 15.66 -1.93
N PHE A 73 10.70 16.72 -2.44
CA PHE A 73 10.20 17.56 -3.54
C PHE A 73 8.79 18.15 -3.32
N GLY A 74 8.28 18.15 -2.08
CA GLY A 74 6.92 18.59 -1.78
C GLY A 74 5.82 17.66 -2.30
N VAL A 75 6.14 16.41 -2.64
CA VAL A 75 5.18 15.45 -3.21
C VAL A 75 4.34 14.82 -2.11
N ASN A 76 3.10 15.30 -1.97
CA ASN A 76 2.11 14.78 -1.01
C ASN A 76 1.12 13.79 -1.62
N ASP A 77 1.03 13.74 -2.95
CA ASP A 77 0.21 12.79 -3.71
C ASP A 77 1.05 12.14 -4.83
N PRO A 78 0.92 10.82 -5.08
CA PRO A 78 1.71 10.12 -6.11
C PRO A 78 1.60 10.73 -7.51
N ALA A 79 0.47 11.34 -7.87
CA ALA A 79 0.29 12.02 -9.15
C ALA A 79 1.27 13.18 -9.33
N LEU A 80 1.60 13.93 -8.26
CA LEU A 80 2.60 15.01 -8.33
C LEU A 80 3.99 14.47 -8.66
N GLY A 81 4.35 13.31 -8.13
CA GLY A 81 5.60 12.63 -8.51
C GLY A 81 5.64 12.30 -10.01
N TRP A 82 4.53 11.81 -10.56
CA TRP A 82 4.40 11.56 -11.99
C TRP A 82 4.44 12.82 -12.85
N VAL A 83 3.96 13.95 -12.35
CA VAL A 83 4.10 15.24 -13.05
C VAL A 83 5.58 15.64 -13.13
N ILE A 84 6.33 15.52 -12.02
CA ILE A 84 7.75 15.84 -12.00
C ILE A 84 8.53 14.96 -12.99
N VAL A 85 8.34 13.64 -12.91
CA VAL A 85 9.01 12.69 -13.81
C VAL A 85 8.54 12.88 -15.26
N GLY A 86 7.25 13.12 -15.47
CA GLY A 86 6.64 13.29 -16.78
C GLY A 86 7.17 14.52 -17.51
N VAL A 87 7.24 15.67 -16.84
CA VAL A 87 7.73 16.92 -17.46
C VAL A 87 9.24 16.85 -17.68
N ALA A 88 10.01 16.44 -16.66
CA ALA A 88 11.46 16.31 -16.79
C ALA A 88 11.83 15.28 -17.87
N GLY A 89 11.15 14.14 -17.89
CA GLY A 89 11.31 13.09 -18.88
C GLY A 89 10.89 13.52 -20.28
N LEU A 90 9.82 14.31 -20.42
CA LEU A 90 9.39 14.84 -21.72
C LEU A 90 10.43 15.79 -22.31
N VAL A 91 10.90 16.77 -21.52
CA VAL A 91 11.94 17.71 -21.96
C VAL A 91 13.22 16.96 -22.30
N TRP A 92 13.62 16.00 -21.46
CA TRP A 92 14.77 15.15 -21.73
C TRP A 92 14.60 14.32 -23.01
N ALA A 93 13.42 13.74 -23.26
CA ALA A 93 13.18 12.93 -24.46
C ALA A 93 13.26 13.78 -25.73
N LEU A 94 12.72 15.01 -25.70
CA LEU A 94 12.83 15.94 -26.82
C LEU A 94 14.29 16.34 -27.08
N PHE A 95 15.03 16.67 -26.01
CA PHE A 95 16.45 16.96 -26.07
C PHE A 95 17.28 15.78 -26.59
N PHE A 96 17.01 14.58 -26.08
CA PHE A 96 17.70 13.35 -26.48
C PHE A 96 17.43 13.04 -27.96
N ASN A 97 16.19 13.24 -28.42
CA ASN A 97 15.85 13.07 -29.83
C ASN A 97 16.53 14.11 -30.75
N SER A 98 16.79 15.32 -30.25
CA SER A 98 17.53 16.34 -31.01
C SER A 98 19.05 16.15 -30.99
N GLN A 99 19.59 15.22 -30.19
CA GLN A 99 21.05 14.98 -30.11
C GLN A 99 21.68 14.64 -31.46
N LYS A 100 20.93 14.02 -32.37
CA LYS A 100 21.40 13.73 -33.73
C LYS A 100 21.86 14.97 -34.52
N ASP A 101 21.41 16.17 -34.13
CA ASP A 101 21.71 17.43 -34.82
C ASP A 101 22.83 18.23 -34.13
N PHE A 102 23.36 17.78 -32.98
CA PHE A 102 24.36 18.52 -32.20
C PHE A 102 25.82 18.17 -32.55
N GLY A 103 26.05 17.19 -33.42
CA GLY A 103 27.38 16.67 -33.73
C GLY A 103 27.73 15.46 -32.86
N ASP A 104 28.57 14.58 -33.40
CA ASP A 104 29.01 13.36 -32.71
C ASP A 104 30.38 13.60 -32.08
N PHE A 105 30.43 13.60 -30.75
CA PHE A 105 31.61 13.96 -29.97
C PHE A 105 32.13 12.72 -29.21
N GLU A 106 32.32 11.61 -29.93
CA GLU A 106 32.83 10.35 -29.38
C GLU A 106 34.34 10.37 -29.08
N ASP A 107 35.12 11.18 -29.82
CA ASP A 107 36.57 11.25 -29.59
C ASP A 107 36.89 11.98 -28.27
N PRO A 108 37.90 11.54 -27.50
CA PRO A 108 38.23 12.12 -26.19
C PRO A 108 38.61 13.60 -26.25
N ASP A 109 39.04 14.09 -27.43
CA ASP A 109 39.45 15.47 -27.66
C ASP A 109 38.35 16.31 -28.37
N SER A 110 37.12 15.79 -28.43
CA SER A 110 35.97 16.44 -29.09
C SER A 110 35.32 17.57 -28.27
N GLY A 111 35.76 17.77 -27.04
CA GLY A 111 35.28 18.83 -26.16
C GLY A 111 35.75 20.22 -26.59
N LEU A 112 35.16 21.25 -26.01
CA LEU A 112 35.62 22.64 -26.17
C LEU A 112 36.91 22.83 -25.35
N ASP A 113 38.05 22.97 -26.03
CA ASP A 113 39.39 23.18 -25.44
C ASP A 113 39.95 24.60 -25.74
N LEU A 114 41.02 24.99 -25.04
CA LEU A 114 41.66 26.32 -25.08
C LEU A 114 42.80 26.46 -26.11
#